data_AF-A0A7W3QKX3-F1
#
_entry.id   AF-A0A7W3QKX3-F1
#
_cell.length_a   1.000
_cell.length_b   1.000
_cell.length_c   1.000
_cell.angle_alpha   90.00
_cell.angle_beta   90.00
_cell.angle_gamma   90.00
#
_symmetry.space_group_name_H-M   'P 1'
#
loop_
_entity.id
_entity.type
_entity.pdbx_description
1 polymer ?
#
loop_
_entity_poly.entity_id
_entity_poly.type
_entity_poly.pdbx_seq_one_letter_code
_entity_poly.pdbx_strand_id
1 'polypeptide(L)'
;MSDGTGGWAGIGYGDWTDLAGIRARLDAGADPDAEVWAYQRPLHVAAEEGSPEVVAELARRVADVDAEHEGRSALWNAVYHGRPDNARVLVAAGADPWRPMMRGWSPGRLSLLGPEPELFGDPGRDPGLTVEEAVVVAVAPQARRVFDGFLLDGLGLACVAGVDAGEAVRRLGGAPAAVDLDGLDPFGDEALEIVGVTEVPGGCVIAQPWGYAPQRTDLMKRLSRGTVAYGLYANPKSGNQGCVFRDGEAESWGLNPGGGHPFPDEPSLEILTGYLTRDGAVAHCCAFVGLHPSDTRPVEGPPDLWIRLPAER
;
A
#
# COMPACT_ATOMS: atom_id res chain seq x y z
N MET A 1 -28.05 22.47 20.37
CA MET A 1 -27.42 21.17 20.65
C MET A 1 -26.48 20.92 19.49
N SER A 2 -25.18 20.75 19.74
CA SER A 2 -24.24 20.36 18.69
C SER A 2 -24.72 19.04 18.10
N ASP A 3 -24.83 18.94 16.78
CA ASP A 3 -25.27 17.75 16.05
C ASP A 3 -24.21 16.61 16.07
N GLY A 4 -23.16 16.77 16.88
CA GLY A 4 -22.06 15.81 17.00
C GLY A 4 -21.06 15.88 15.85
N THR A 5 -21.30 16.71 14.83
CA THR A 5 -20.44 16.80 13.62
C THR A 5 -19.45 17.96 13.66
N GLY A 6 -19.44 18.73 14.75
CA GLY A 6 -18.61 19.94 14.84
C GLY A 6 -18.94 21.02 13.79
N GLY A 7 -20.13 20.99 13.18
CA GLY A 7 -20.52 21.92 12.11
C GLY A 7 -20.13 21.46 10.69
N TRP A 8 -19.68 20.22 10.53
CA TRP A 8 -19.29 19.63 9.24
C TRP A 8 -20.33 18.68 8.64
N ALA A 9 -21.55 18.64 9.19
CA ALA A 9 -22.63 17.80 8.67
C ALA A 9 -22.81 17.96 7.14
N GLY A 10 -22.85 16.83 6.44
CA GLY A 10 -23.10 16.79 5.00
C GLY A 10 -21.92 17.21 4.12
N ILE A 11 -20.71 17.41 4.67
CA ILE A 11 -19.51 17.60 3.84
C ILE A 11 -19.19 16.32 3.05
N GLY A 12 -18.98 16.45 1.75
CA GLY A 12 -18.56 15.37 0.85
C GLY A 12 -17.09 15.48 0.46
N TYR A 13 -16.52 14.41 -0.12
CA TYR A 13 -15.12 14.39 -0.57
C TYR A 13 -14.76 15.55 -1.52
N GLY A 14 -15.65 15.93 -2.44
CA GLY A 14 -15.40 17.05 -3.37
C GLY A 14 -15.39 18.44 -2.73
N ASP A 15 -15.95 18.60 -1.53
CA ASP A 15 -16.11 19.91 -0.89
C ASP A 15 -14.79 20.49 -0.38
N TRP A 16 -13.76 19.66 -0.17
CA TRP A 16 -12.43 20.10 0.30
C TRP A 16 -11.65 20.93 -0.72
N THR A 17 -12.22 21.17 -1.89
CA THR A 17 -11.70 22.10 -2.91
C THR A 17 -12.50 23.40 -3.01
N ASP A 18 -13.68 23.48 -2.37
CA ASP A 18 -14.54 24.67 -2.35
C ASP A 18 -14.19 25.58 -1.17
N LEU A 19 -13.23 26.49 -1.40
CA LEU A 19 -12.84 27.49 -0.41
C LEU A 19 -14.01 28.32 0.13
N ALA A 20 -14.97 28.68 -0.72
CA ALA A 20 -16.10 29.51 -0.31
C ALA A 20 -17.02 28.74 0.65
N GLY A 21 -17.33 27.48 0.32
CA GLY A 21 -18.10 26.58 1.16
C GLY A 21 -17.41 26.26 2.50
N ILE A 22 -16.09 26.05 2.49
CA ILE A 22 -15.31 25.83 3.72
C ILE A 22 -15.33 27.08 4.61
N ARG A 23 -15.09 28.27 4.05
CA ARG A 23 -15.17 29.54 4.80
C ARG A 23 -16.54 29.77 5.40
N ALA A 24 -17.60 29.56 4.63
CA ALA A 24 -18.97 29.74 5.11
C ALA A 24 -19.27 28.86 6.33
N ARG A 25 -18.81 27.60 6.33
CA ARG A 25 -18.95 26.69 7.48
C ARG A 25 -18.17 27.18 8.69
N LEU A 26 -16.90 27.53 8.52
CA LEU A 26 -16.04 28.04 9.60
C LEU A 26 -16.58 29.34 10.20
N ASP A 27 -17.07 30.26 9.36
CA ASP A 27 -17.66 31.54 9.79
C ASP A 27 -19.01 31.36 10.49
N ALA A 28 -19.73 30.27 10.17
CA ALA A 28 -20.92 29.84 10.90
C ALA A 28 -20.60 29.10 12.22
N GLY A 29 -19.32 28.95 12.57
CA GLY A 29 -18.88 28.34 13.82
C GLY A 29 -18.58 26.83 13.74
N ALA A 30 -18.35 26.29 12.54
CA ALA A 30 -17.77 24.95 12.42
C ALA A 30 -16.40 24.91 13.09
N ASP A 31 -16.16 23.87 13.87
CA ASP A 31 -14.93 23.66 14.63
C ASP A 31 -13.86 23.04 13.71
N PRO A 32 -12.78 23.75 13.38
CA PRO A 32 -11.72 23.25 12.51
C PRO A 32 -10.96 22.04 13.09
N ASP A 33 -11.08 21.78 14.40
CA ASP A 33 -10.42 20.69 15.09
C ASP A 33 -11.33 19.46 15.32
N ALA A 34 -12.63 19.58 15.06
CA ALA A 34 -13.59 18.49 15.21
C ALA A 34 -13.44 17.41 14.14
N GLU A 35 -13.83 16.18 14.46
CA GLU A 35 -13.79 15.07 13.50
C GLU A 35 -14.88 15.19 12.42
N VAL A 36 -14.48 14.93 11.19
CA VAL A 36 -15.33 14.65 10.03
C VAL A 36 -15.40 13.15 9.80
N TRP A 37 -16.58 12.68 9.38
CA TRP A 37 -16.86 11.27 9.09
C TRP A 37 -16.45 10.28 10.21
N ALA A 38 -16.43 10.76 11.46
CA ALA A 38 -16.07 10.04 12.68
C ALA A 38 -14.65 9.48 12.78
N TYR A 39 -13.74 9.78 11.82
CA TYR A 39 -12.38 9.22 11.80
C TYR A 39 -11.31 10.10 11.17
N GLN A 40 -11.60 11.34 10.75
CA GLN A 40 -10.57 12.26 10.25
C GLN A 40 -10.81 13.68 10.72
N ARG A 41 -9.78 14.53 10.72
CA ARG A 41 -9.92 15.97 11.01
C ARG A 41 -9.89 16.78 9.71
N PRO A 42 -10.59 17.94 9.63
CA PRO A 42 -10.69 18.75 8.42
C PRO A 42 -9.36 19.00 7.72
N LEU A 43 -8.33 19.40 8.46
CA LEU A 43 -7.02 19.71 7.90
C LEU A 43 -6.34 18.47 7.30
N HIS A 44 -6.53 17.28 7.90
CA HIS A 44 -5.98 16.01 7.40
C HIS A 44 -6.63 15.59 6.08
N VAL A 45 -7.95 15.76 5.94
CA VAL A 45 -8.67 15.45 4.68
C VAL A 45 -8.31 16.45 3.59
N ALA A 46 -8.28 17.75 3.94
CA ALA A 46 -7.90 18.79 3.00
C ALA A 46 -6.45 18.62 2.51
N ALA A 47 -5.54 18.15 3.37
CA ALA A 47 -4.16 17.89 2.99
C ALA A 47 -4.05 16.78 1.94
N GLU A 48 -4.91 15.77 2.01
CA GLU A 48 -4.96 14.61 1.11
C GLU A 48 -5.68 14.87 -0.22
N GLU A 49 -6.85 15.50 -0.18
CA GLU A 49 -7.75 15.62 -1.34
C GLU A 49 -8.14 17.06 -1.69
N GLY A 50 -7.90 17.99 -0.77
CA GLY A 50 -8.31 19.39 -0.92
C GLY A 50 -7.34 20.25 -1.73
N SER A 51 -7.71 21.52 -1.87
CA SER A 51 -6.88 22.51 -2.54
C SER A 51 -5.92 23.23 -1.57
N PRO A 52 -4.78 23.76 -2.06
CA PRO A 52 -3.84 24.53 -1.24
C PRO A 52 -4.50 25.70 -0.52
N GLU A 53 -5.51 26.33 -1.12
CA GLU A 53 -6.24 27.44 -0.50
C GLU A 53 -7.13 26.98 0.67
N VAL A 54 -7.75 25.81 0.58
CA VAL A 54 -8.53 25.23 1.67
C VAL A 54 -7.61 24.81 2.81
N VAL A 55 -6.47 24.19 2.50
CA VAL A 55 -5.43 23.86 3.48
C VAL A 55 -4.96 25.14 4.21
N ALA A 56 -4.71 26.23 3.47
CA ALA A 56 -4.28 27.50 4.05
C ALA A 56 -5.36 28.17 4.93
N GLU A 57 -6.64 28.00 4.62
CA GLU A 57 -7.74 28.49 5.47
C GLU A 57 -7.83 27.69 6.76
N LEU A 58 -7.85 26.35 6.67
CA LEU A 58 -7.95 25.47 7.84
C LEU A 58 -6.73 25.60 8.75
N ALA A 59 -5.51 25.64 8.19
CA ALA A 59 -4.27 25.79 8.96
C ALA A 59 -4.21 27.10 9.78
N ARG A 60 -4.93 28.16 9.35
CA ARG A 60 -5.06 29.41 10.12
C ARG A 60 -6.06 29.34 11.27
N ARG A 61 -6.93 28.33 11.27
CA ARG A 61 -8.09 28.23 12.18
C ARG A 61 -7.90 27.15 13.24
N VAL A 62 -7.12 26.11 12.95
CA VAL A 62 -6.79 25.05 13.91
C VAL A 62 -5.93 25.56 15.07
N ALA A 63 -6.04 24.91 16.22
CA ALA A 63 -5.19 25.21 17.37
C ALA A 63 -3.73 24.77 17.19
N ASP A 64 -3.50 23.68 16.45
CA ASP A 64 -2.19 23.08 16.20
C ASP A 64 -2.16 22.43 14.81
N VAL A 65 -1.30 22.93 13.93
CA VAL A 65 -1.12 22.44 12.55
C VAL A 65 -0.47 21.05 12.51
N ASP A 66 0.29 20.68 13.54
CA ASP A 66 0.97 19.39 13.69
C ASP A 66 0.18 18.41 14.57
N ALA A 67 -1.04 18.76 14.96
CA ALA A 67 -1.84 17.88 15.79
C ALA A 67 -2.11 16.55 15.05
N GLU A 68 -1.73 15.46 15.70
CA GLU A 68 -1.83 14.13 15.14
C GLU A 68 -3.25 13.58 15.25
N HIS A 69 -3.65 12.80 14.25
CA HIS A 69 -4.86 11.98 14.26
C HIS A 69 -4.51 10.61 13.72
N GLU A 70 -4.84 9.55 14.47
CA GLU A 70 -4.40 8.18 14.15
C GLU A 70 -2.89 8.07 13.87
N GLY A 71 -2.07 8.80 14.64
CA GLY A 71 -0.61 8.81 14.51
C GLY A 71 -0.05 9.58 13.31
N ARG A 72 -0.88 10.36 12.60
CA ARG A 72 -0.51 11.10 11.39
C ARG A 72 -0.81 12.59 11.53
N SER A 73 0.09 13.45 11.08
CA SER A 73 -0.21 14.88 10.90
C SER A 73 -0.88 15.14 9.55
N ALA A 74 -1.43 16.34 9.35
CA ALA A 74 -1.90 16.75 8.03
C ALA A 74 -0.76 16.74 6.99
N LEU A 75 0.47 17.09 7.40
CA LEU A 75 1.64 17.07 6.52
C LEU A 75 2.02 15.65 6.10
N TRP A 76 1.83 14.65 6.97
CA TRP A 76 1.95 13.24 6.58
C TRP A 76 1.01 12.89 5.43
N ASN A 77 -0.28 13.21 5.56
CA ASN A 77 -1.26 12.91 4.52
C ASN A 77 -0.89 13.58 3.19
N ALA A 78 -0.50 14.86 3.21
CA ALA A 78 -0.08 15.55 1.99
C ALA A 78 1.12 14.85 1.31
N VAL A 79 2.15 14.47 2.07
CA VAL A 79 3.34 13.80 1.50
C VAL A 79 3.01 12.39 1.01
N TYR A 80 2.35 11.60 1.84
CA TYR A 80 2.04 10.20 1.54
C TYR A 80 1.25 10.09 0.23
N HIS A 81 0.28 10.99 0.03
CA HIS A 81 -0.59 11.05 -1.14
C HIS A 81 -0.08 11.90 -2.30
N GLY A 82 1.18 12.35 -2.26
CA GLY A 82 1.79 13.06 -3.37
C GLY A 82 1.15 14.42 -3.66
N ARG A 83 0.84 15.19 -2.61
CA ARG A 83 0.27 16.55 -2.67
C ARG A 83 1.32 17.61 -2.30
N PRO A 84 2.32 17.87 -3.15
CA PRO A 84 3.42 18.77 -2.81
C PRO A 84 2.97 20.21 -2.54
N ASP A 85 1.94 20.71 -3.23
CA ASP A 85 1.42 22.06 -3.01
C ASP A 85 0.74 22.21 -1.65
N ASN A 86 -0.06 21.22 -1.24
CA ASN A 86 -0.66 21.17 0.10
C ASN A 86 0.43 21.08 1.18
N ALA A 87 1.46 20.25 0.95
CA ALA A 87 2.60 20.13 1.86
C ALA A 87 3.36 21.46 2.03
N ARG A 88 3.60 22.20 0.94
CA ARG A 88 4.23 23.53 0.99
C ARG A 88 3.41 24.52 1.82
N VAL A 89 2.08 24.51 1.67
CA VAL A 89 1.19 25.37 2.46
C VAL A 89 1.25 25.02 3.95
N LEU A 90 1.24 23.73 4.30
CA LEU A 90 1.35 23.28 5.69
C LEU A 90 2.66 23.72 6.34
N VAL A 91 3.79 23.57 5.63
CA VAL A 91 5.09 24.04 6.12
C VAL A 91 5.12 25.57 6.24
N ALA A 92 4.54 26.30 5.29
CA ALA A 92 4.40 27.76 5.38
C ALA A 92 3.52 28.19 6.57
N ALA A 93 2.59 27.34 7.00
CA ALA A 93 1.77 27.52 8.19
C ALA A 93 2.45 27.05 9.50
N GLY A 94 3.67 26.52 9.43
CA GLY A 94 4.49 26.15 10.58
C GLY A 94 4.54 24.66 10.92
N ALA A 95 4.00 23.78 10.07
CA ALA A 95 4.12 22.34 10.27
C ALA A 95 5.58 21.87 10.19
N ASP A 96 5.99 20.97 11.09
CA ASP A 96 7.34 20.39 11.12
C ASP A 96 7.44 19.13 10.22
N PRO A 97 8.13 19.20 9.07
CA PRO A 97 8.32 18.04 8.19
C PRO A 97 9.18 16.94 8.83
N TRP A 98 9.97 17.23 9.86
CA TRP A 98 10.93 16.28 10.42
C TRP A 98 10.45 15.63 11.71
N ARG A 99 9.24 15.96 12.18
CA ARG A 99 8.63 15.34 13.35
C ARG A 99 8.44 13.83 13.10
N PRO A 100 9.06 12.95 13.91
CA PRO A 100 8.91 11.52 13.75
C PRO A 100 7.51 11.07 14.20
N MET A 101 6.93 10.18 13.42
CA MET A 101 5.65 9.50 13.60
C MET A 101 5.75 8.10 12.96
N MET A 102 4.66 7.34 12.88
CA MET A 102 4.57 6.16 12.01
C MET A 102 5.81 5.23 12.03
N ARG A 103 6.20 4.78 13.22
CA ARG A 103 7.38 3.93 13.48
C ARG A 103 8.74 4.51 13.04
N GLY A 104 8.92 5.82 13.19
CA GLY A 104 10.19 6.51 12.96
C GLY A 104 10.30 7.14 11.57
N TRP A 105 9.23 7.12 10.79
CA TRP A 105 9.10 7.95 9.60
C TRP A 105 8.69 9.38 9.97
N SER A 106 9.06 10.32 9.13
CA SER A 106 8.49 11.67 9.14
C SER A 106 8.06 12.01 7.71
N PRO A 107 7.17 12.99 7.51
CA PRO A 107 6.83 13.44 6.17
C PRO A 107 8.09 13.79 5.36
N GLY A 108 9.06 14.45 5.97
CA GLY A 108 10.35 14.78 5.37
C GLY A 108 11.17 13.55 5.00
N ARG A 109 11.32 12.59 5.91
CA ARG A 109 12.11 11.37 5.66
C ARG A 109 11.50 10.52 4.54
N LEU A 110 10.17 10.43 4.45
CA LEU A 110 9.51 9.78 3.30
C LEU A 110 9.72 10.55 2.00
N SER A 111 9.59 11.89 2.04
CA SER A 111 9.74 12.73 0.85
C SER A 111 11.09 12.54 0.16
N LEU A 112 12.17 12.37 0.93
CA LEU A 112 13.53 12.08 0.43
C LEU A 112 13.60 10.83 -0.46
N LEU A 113 12.68 9.88 -0.28
CA LEU A 113 12.65 8.61 -1.01
C LEU A 113 11.63 8.62 -2.16
N GLY A 114 10.81 9.67 -2.23
CA GLY A 114 9.72 9.80 -3.18
C GLY A 114 10.07 10.63 -4.41
N PRO A 115 9.05 11.03 -5.20
CA PRO A 115 9.23 11.83 -6.41
C PRO A 115 9.71 13.27 -6.14
N GLU A 116 9.56 13.78 -4.90
CA GLU A 116 9.86 15.16 -4.52
C GLU A 116 10.87 15.21 -3.35
N PRO A 117 12.13 14.76 -3.53
CA PRO A 117 13.11 14.65 -2.44
C PRO A 117 13.53 16.00 -1.84
N GLU A 118 13.48 17.06 -2.64
CA GLU A 118 13.93 18.40 -2.23
C GLU A 118 12.83 19.22 -1.54
N LEU A 119 11.65 18.63 -1.27
CA LEU A 119 10.47 19.37 -0.82
C LEU A 119 10.69 20.16 0.49
N PHE A 120 11.56 19.66 1.38
CA PHE A 120 11.81 20.25 2.70
C PHE A 120 13.31 20.45 3.03
N GLY A 121 14.21 20.19 2.07
CA GLY A 121 15.66 20.07 2.30
C GLY A 121 16.05 18.82 3.08
N ASP A 122 17.30 18.72 3.54
CA ASP A 122 17.77 17.65 4.43
C ASP A 122 18.30 18.27 5.74
N PRO A 123 17.77 17.91 6.92
CA PRO A 123 18.22 18.45 8.20
C PRO A 123 19.60 17.89 8.63
N GLY A 124 20.19 16.96 7.86
CA GLY A 124 21.45 16.29 8.17
C GLY A 124 21.33 15.30 9.33
N ARG A 125 20.13 14.76 9.54
CA ARG A 125 19.78 13.89 10.69
C ARG A 125 19.09 12.59 10.30
N ASP A 126 19.04 12.25 9.01
CA ASP A 126 18.45 10.99 8.56
C ASP A 126 19.25 9.81 9.15
N PRO A 127 18.62 8.89 9.91
CA PRO A 127 19.28 7.68 10.40
C PRO A 127 19.76 6.75 9.26
N GLY A 128 19.36 7.01 8.02
CA GLY A 128 19.64 6.19 6.85
C GLY A 128 18.61 5.07 6.69
N LEU A 129 18.81 4.26 5.66
CA LEU A 129 17.94 3.11 5.36
C LEU A 129 18.51 1.82 5.95
N THR A 130 17.64 0.95 6.43
CA THR A 130 18.01 -0.45 6.66
C THR A 130 18.32 -1.15 5.33
N VAL A 131 18.90 -2.35 5.39
CA VAL A 131 19.15 -3.15 4.18
C VAL A 131 17.83 -3.45 3.47
N GLU A 132 16.76 -3.78 4.19
CA GLU A 132 15.45 -4.08 3.60
C GLU A 132 14.82 -2.81 2.99
N GLU A 133 14.89 -1.68 3.69
CA GLU A 133 14.39 -0.40 3.18
C GLU A 133 15.12 0.02 1.90
N ALA A 134 16.44 -0.18 1.82
CA ALA A 134 17.23 0.09 0.62
C ALA A 134 16.84 -0.80 -0.57
N VAL A 135 16.50 -2.07 -0.32
CA VAL A 135 15.98 -2.98 -1.35
C VAL A 135 14.64 -2.46 -1.89
N VAL A 136 13.70 -2.10 -1.00
CA VAL A 136 12.39 -1.55 -1.43
C VAL A 136 12.56 -0.28 -2.26
N VAL A 137 13.42 0.65 -1.82
CA VAL A 137 13.71 1.90 -2.55
C VAL A 137 14.27 1.62 -3.96
N ALA A 138 15.12 0.60 -4.11
CA ALA A 138 15.68 0.23 -5.40
C ALA A 138 14.65 -0.43 -6.34
N VAL A 139 13.70 -1.21 -5.80
CA VAL A 139 12.79 -2.06 -6.57
C VAL A 139 11.47 -1.35 -6.90
N ALA A 140 10.87 -0.68 -5.91
CA ALA A 140 9.50 -0.18 -6.00
C ALA A 140 9.22 0.70 -7.24
N PRO A 141 10.09 1.66 -7.63
CA PRO A 141 9.83 2.48 -8.81
C PRO A 141 9.83 1.69 -10.13
N GLN A 142 10.60 0.61 -10.23
CA GLN A 142 10.57 -0.28 -11.40
C GLN A 142 9.32 -1.12 -11.39
N ALA A 143 9.03 -1.80 -10.27
CA ALA A 143 7.87 -2.69 -10.17
C ALA A 143 6.56 -1.93 -10.41
N ARG A 144 6.45 -0.70 -9.90
CA ARG A 144 5.30 0.19 -10.15
C ARG A 144 5.13 0.49 -11.64
N ARG A 145 6.21 0.77 -12.38
CA ARG A 145 6.15 1.01 -13.82
C ARG A 145 5.73 -0.23 -14.61
N VAL A 146 6.11 -1.41 -14.15
CA VAL A 146 5.78 -2.68 -14.81
C VAL A 146 4.29 -2.99 -14.67
N PHE A 147 3.72 -2.84 -13.48
CA PHE A 147 2.32 -3.22 -13.19
C PHE A 147 1.33 -2.06 -13.18
N ASP A 148 1.68 -0.92 -13.77
CA ASP A 148 0.78 0.24 -13.85
C ASP A 148 -0.43 -0.08 -14.74
N GLY A 149 -1.63 0.28 -14.29
CA GLY A 149 -2.88 0.10 -15.06
C GLY A 149 -3.37 -1.35 -15.22
N PHE A 150 -2.80 -2.32 -14.51
CA PHE A 150 -3.23 -3.72 -14.53
C PHE A 150 -4.56 -3.94 -13.78
N LEU A 151 -5.45 -4.78 -14.33
CA LEU A 151 -6.69 -5.18 -13.66
C LEU A 151 -6.41 -6.24 -12.59
N LEU A 152 -6.48 -5.82 -11.33
CA LEU A 152 -6.08 -6.63 -10.18
C LEU A 152 -7.17 -7.58 -9.67
N ASP A 153 -8.45 -7.29 -9.93
CA ASP A 153 -9.58 -7.95 -9.28
C ASP A 153 -9.55 -9.47 -9.41
N GLY A 154 -9.64 -10.15 -8.26
CA GLY A 154 -9.66 -11.61 -8.16
C GLY A 154 -8.28 -12.27 -8.22
N LEU A 155 -7.18 -11.52 -8.35
CA LEU A 155 -5.84 -12.08 -8.40
C LEU A 155 -5.39 -12.61 -7.03
N GLY A 156 -5.01 -13.88 -6.99
CA GLY A 156 -4.20 -14.48 -5.94
C GLY A 156 -2.73 -14.46 -6.34
N LEU A 157 -1.86 -14.10 -5.39
CA LEU A 157 -0.44 -13.90 -5.65
C LEU A 157 0.40 -14.35 -4.45
N ALA A 158 1.55 -14.96 -4.72
CA ALA A 158 2.64 -15.10 -3.76
C ALA A 158 3.97 -14.70 -4.43
N CYS A 159 4.61 -13.66 -3.91
CA CYS A 159 5.96 -13.25 -4.29
C CYS A 159 6.96 -13.90 -3.33
N VAL A 160 7.94 -14.65 -3.84
CA VAL A 160 8.87 -15.43 -3.00
C VAL A 160 10.31 -15.07 -3.32
N ALA A 161 11.03 -14.56 -2.33
CA ALA A 161 12.43 -14.15 -2.49
C ALA A 161 13.38 -15.35 -2.63
N GLY A 162 14.35 -15.25 -3.53
CA GLY A 162 15.48 -16.16 -3.66
C GLY A 162 15.14 -17.60 -4.06
N VAL A 163 13.90 -17.86 -4.48
CA VAL A 163 13.42 -19.20 -4.86
C VAL A 163 13.10 -19.19 -6.34
N ASP A 164 13.78 -20.05 -7.11
CA ASP A 164 13.48 -20.25 -8.53
C ASP A 164 12.15 -21.01 -8.75
N ALA A 165 11.65 -21.02 -9.98
CA ALA A 165 10.36 -21.64 -10.29
C ALA A 165 10.35 -23.15 -10.01
N GLY A 166 11.45 -23.87 -10.24
CA GLY A 166 11.54 -25.31 -10.02
C GLY A 166 11.46 -25.68 -8.53
N GLU A 167 12.18 -24.95 -7.69
CA GLU A 167 12.15 -25.09 -6.24
C GLU A 167 10.77 -24.70 -5.67
N ALA A 168 10.13 -23.66 -6.19
CA ALA A 168 8.76 -23.30 -5.81
C ALA A 168 7.77 -24.45 -6.09
N VAL A 169 7.82 -25.04 -7.30
CA VAL A 169 6.99 -26.19 -7.68
C VAL A 169 7.25 -27.38 -6.75
N ARG A 170 8.52 -27.66 -6.42
CA ARG A 170 8.89 -28.73 -5.48
C ARG A 170 8.33 -28.48 -4.07
N ARG A 171 8.39 -27.25 -3.57
CA ARG A 171 7.80 -26.86 -2.26
C ARG A 171 6.28 -27.02 -2.25
N LEU A 172 5.62 -26.66 -3.35
CA LEU A 172 4.18 -26.81 -3.50
C LEU A 172 3.74 -28.27 -3.70
N GLY A 173 4.64 -29.13 -4.17
CA GLY A 173 4.34 -30.53 -4.49
C GLY A 173 3.37 -30.66 -5.66
N GLY A 174 3.31 -29.65 -6.53
CA GLY A 174 2.42 -29.62 -7.68
C GLY A 174 2.99 -30.37 -8.87
N ALA A 175 2.10 -30.84 -9.75
CA ALA A 175 2.46 -31.49 -11.01
C ALA A 175 2.20 -30.54 -12.19
N PRO A 176 3.03 -30.54 -13.25
CA PRO A 176 2.75 -29.80 -14.48
C PRO A 176 1.33 -30.07 -14.99
N ALA A 177 0.63 -29.00 -15.38
CA ALA A 177 -0.72 -29.08 -15.92
C ALA A 177 -0.79 -28.37 -17.28
N ALA A 178 -1.46 -28.99 -18.25
CA ALA A 178 -1.94 -28.27 -19.42
C ALA A 178 -3.27 -27.62 -19.03
N VAL A 179 -3.37 -26.30 -19.13
CA VAL A 179 -4.50 -25.52 -18.64
C VAL A 179 -5.12 -24.76 -19.80
N ASP A 180 -6.42 -25.00 -20.02
CA ASP A 180 -7.27 -24.15 -20.84
C ASP A 180 -8.01 -23.18 -19.90
N LEU A 181 -7.48 -21.96 -19.75
CA LEU A 181 -8.04 -20.98 -18.82
C LEU A 181 -9.46 -20.55 -19.24
N ASP A 182 -9.74 -20.50 -20.54
CA ASP A 182 -11.05 -20.08 -21.06
C ASP A 182 -12.14 -21.13 -20.79
N GLY A 183 -11.74 -22.39 -20.61
CA GLY A 183 -12.62 -23.51 -20.29
C GLY A 183 -12.79 -23.78 -18.78
N LEU A 184 -12.02 -23.12 -17.91
CA LEU A 184 -12.12 -23.30 -16.47
C LEU A 184 -13.30 -22.50 -15.90
N ASP A 185 -14.11 -23.16 -15.07
CA ASP A 185 -15.10 -22.45 -14.24
C ASP A 185 -14.34 -21.70 -13.13
N PRO A 186 -14.31 -20.35 -13.12
CA PRO A 186 -13.58 -19.58 -12.12
C PRO A 186 -14.15 -19.74 -10.71
N PHE A 187 -15.35 -20.30 -10.57
CA PHE A 187 -15.98 -20.60 -9.28
C PHE A 187 -15.91 -22.08 -8.90
N GLY A 188 -15.32 -22.92 -9.75
CA GLY A 188 -15.15 -24.35 -9.50
C GLY A 188 -13.93 -24.66 -8.65
N ASP A 189 -13.99 -25.76 -7.88
CA ASP A 189 -12.89 -26.20 -7.03
C ASP A 189 -11.60 -26.49 -7.84
N GLU A 190 -11.73 -26.92 -9.10
CA GLU A 190 -10.60 -27.17 -9.99
C GLU A 190 -9.77 -25.90 -10.26
N ALA A 191 -10.42 -24.73 -10.37
CA ALA A 191 -9.71 -23.47 -10.60
C ALA A 191 -8.79 -23.12 -9.41
N LEU A 192 -9.20 -23.46 -8.19
CA LEU A 192 -8.40 -23.22 -6.98
C LEU A 192 -7.17 -24.14 -6.89
N GLU A 193 -7.16 -25.26 -7.60
CA GLU A 193 -6.01 -26.18 -7.64
C GLU A 193 -4.95 -25.76 -8.67
N ILE A 194 -5.25 -24.85 -9.59
CA ILE A 194 -4.33 -24.47 -10.66
C ILE A 194 -3.66 -23.14 -10.33
N VAL A 195 -2.32 -23.14 -10.36
CA VAL A 195 -1.52 -21.91 -10.21
C VAL A 195 -0.44 -21.83 -11.28
N GLY A 196 -0.14 -20.60 -11.70
CA GLY A 196 0.99 -20.29 -12.55
C GLY A 196 2.23 -19.98 -11.72
N VAL A 197 3.39 -20.47 -12.15
CA VAL A 197 4.68 -20.17 -11.53
C VAL A 197 5.57 -19.49 -12.56
N THR A 198 6.04 -18.29 -12.25
CA THR A 198 6.86 -17.47 -13.13
C THR A 198 8.13 -17.06 -12.39
N GLU A 199 9.29 -17.39 -12.97
CA GLU A 199 10.57 -16.92 -12.46
C GLU A 199 10.76 -15.44 -12.83
N VAL A 200 11.28 -14.68 -11.88
CA VAL A 200 11.67 -13.28 -12.05
C VAL A 200 13.02 -13.04 -11.38
N PRO A 201 13.82 -12.06 -11.81
CA PRO A 201 15.06 -11.76 -11.12
C PRO A 201 14.79 -11.47 -9.63
N GLY A 202 15.50 -12.19 -8.75
CA GLY A 202 15.30 -12.14 -7.30
C GLY A 202 14.42 -13.24 -6.73
N GLY A 203 13.75 -14.08 -7.53
CA GLY A 203 12.95 -15.22 -7.04
C GLY A 203 11.85 -15.66 -8.01
N CYS A 204 10.64 -15.85 -7.49
CA CYS A 204 9.50 -16.23 -8.33
C CYS A 204 8.19 -15.61 -7.84
N VAL A 205 7.21 -15.64 -8.74
CA VAL A 205 5.83 -15.24 -8.50
C VAL A 205 4.94 -16.43 -8.79
N ILE A 206 4.07 -16.74 -7.83
CA ILE A 206 2.98 -17.70 -8.01
C ILE A 206 1.71 -16.88 -8.16
N ALA A 207 1.00 -17.05 -9.27
CA ALA A 207 -0.20 -16.30 -9.58
C ALA A 207 -1.38 -17.23 -9.88
N GLN A 208 -2.58 -16.78 -9.51
CA GLN A 208 -3.82 -17.46 -9.79
C GLN A 208 -4.89 -16.43 -10.14
N PRO A 209 -5.39 -16.41 -11.38
CA PRO A 209 -6.57 -15.63 -11.73
C PRO A 209 -7.80 -16.14 -10.98
N TRP A 210 -8.64 -15.24 -10.47
CA TRP A 210 -9.92 -15.54 -9.82
C TRP A 210 -9.83 -16.53 -8.64
N GLY A 211 -8.75 -16.47 -7.87
CA GLY A 211 -8.56 -17.40 -6.75
C GLY A 211 -7.57 -16.88 -5.71
N TYR A 212 -7.55 -17.52 -4.55
CA TYR A 212 -6.74 -17.12 -3.40
C TYR A 212 -5.70 -18.17 -3.00
N ALA A 213 -5.57 -19.26 -3.79
CA ALA A 213 -4.72 -20.39 -3.45
C ALA A 213 -3.27 -19.98 -3.12
N PRO A 214 -2.61 -19.08 -3.88
CA PRO A 214 -1.24 -18.64 -3.58
C PRO A 214 -1.08 -18.04 -2.18
N GLN A 215 -2.11 -17.38 -1.65
CA GLN A 215 -2.08 -16.75 -0.33
C GLN A 215 -2.39 -17.74 0.82
N ARG A 216 -2.87 -18.96 0.53
CA ARG A 216 -3.22 -19.92 1.58
C ARG A 216 -2.04 -20.19 2.50
N THR A 217 -2.31 -20.21 3.80
CA THR A 217 -1.31 -20.36 4.85
C THR A 217 -0.40 -21.56 4.62
N ASP A 218 -0.94 -22.72 4.26
CA ASP A 218 -0.15 -23.93 4.05
C ASP A 218 0.82 -23.82 2.85
N LEU A 219 0.44 -23.10 1.78
CA LEU A 219 1.34 -22.82 0.66
C LEU A 219 2.41 -21.81 1.07
N MET A 220 2.00 -20.71 1.70
CA MET A 220 2.92 -19.66 2.16
C MET A 220 3.97 -20.20 3.14
N LYS A 221 3.58 -21.09 4.07
CA LYS A 221 4.51 -21.79 4.97
C LYS A 221 5.54 -22.66 4.22
N ARG A 222 5.14 -23.28 3.12
CA ARG A 222 6.05 -24.12 2.31
C ARG A 222 6.96 -23.28 1.44
N LEU A 223 6.42 -22.24 0.80
CA LEU A 223 7.13 -21.33 -0.09
C LEU A 223 8.18 -20.49 0.65
N SER A 224 7.89 -20.03 1.87
CA SER A 224 8.77 -19.13 2.63
C SER A 224 9.89 -19.82 3.43
N ARG A 225 10.03 -21.15 3.41
CA ARG A 225 11.10 -21.83 4.18
C ARG A 225 12.50 -21.32 3.80
N GLY A 226 13.25 -20.86 4.79
CA GLY A 226 14.57 -20.24 4.61
C GLY A 226 14.58 -18.91 3.86
N THR A 227 13.43 -18.27 3.66
CA THR A 227 13.29 -17.00 2.92
C THR A 227 12.09 -16.18 3.41
N VAL A 228 11.72 -15.12 2.69
CA VAL A 228 10.50 -14.33 2.88
C VAL A 228 9.57 -14.50 1.68
N ALA A 229 8.26 -14.53 1.94
CA ALA A 229 7.23 -14.48 0.93
C ALA A 229 6.13 -13.49 1.31
N TYR A 230 5.60 -12.79 0.31
CA TYR A 230 4.45 -11.90 0.45
C TYR A 230 3.28 -12.46 -0.32
N GLY A 231 2.16 -12.70 0.36
CA GLY A 231 0.92 -13.20 -0.22
C GLY A 231 -0.08 -12.06 -0.40
N LEU A 232 -0.81 -12.08 -1.51
CA LEU A 232 -1.89 -11.15 -1.80
C LEU A 232 -3.10 -11.95 -2.31
N TYR A 233 -4.28 -11.53 -1.89
CA TYR A 233 -5.52 -11.81 -2.58
C TYR A 233 -6.28 -10.49 -2.79
N ALA A 234 -6.44 -10.11 -4.05
CA ALA A 234 -7.19 -8.92 -4.43
C ALA A 234 -8.69 -9.25 -4.48
N ASN A 235 -9.35 -9.21 -3.33
CA ASN A 235 -10.74 -9.62 -3.22
C ASN A 235 -11.67 -8.54 -3.79
N PRO A 236 -12.45 -8.82 -4.86
CA PRO A 236 -13.36 -7.82 -5.45
C PRO A 236 -14.43 -7.27 -4.49
N LYS A 237 -14.71 -7.99 -3.39
CA LYS A 237 -15.72 -7.60 -2.40
C LYS A 237 -15.18 -6.74 -1.27
N SER A 238 -13.95 -7.00 -0.81
CA SER A 238 -13.42 -6.40 0.43
C SER A 238 -12.06 -5.74 0.27
N GLY A 239 -11.54 -5.63 -0.95
CA GLY A 239 -10.23 -5.06 -1.23
C GLY A 239 -9.07 -6.05 -1.07
N ASN A 240 -7.86 -5.51 -1.14
CA ASN A 240 -6.63 -6.29 -1.10
C ASN A 240 -6.37 -6.83 0.30
N GLN A 241 -6.11 -8.14 0.40
CA GLN A 241 -5.71 -8.79 1.63
C GLN A 241 -4.27 -9.25 1.46
N GLY A 242 -3.40 -8.89 2.40
CA GLY A 242 -1.98 -9.21 2.36
C GLY A 242 -1.50 -10.00 3.58
N CYS A 243 -0.44 -10.78 3.38
CA CYS A 243 0.26 -11.47 4.45
C CYS A 243 1.76 -11.61 4.16
N VAL A 244 2.56 -11.68 5.21
CA VAL A 244 4.02 -11.89 5.12
C VAL A 244 4.37 -13.15 5.88
N PHE A 245 5.16 -14.02 5.25
CA PHE A 245 5.72 -15.21 5.88
C PHE A 245 7.23 -15.19 5.79
N ARG A 246 7.87 -15.58 6.89
CA ARG A 246 9.32 -15.71 6.99
C ARG A 246 9.68 -17.05 7.60
N ASP A 247 10.55 -17.78 6.92
CA ASP A 247 11.00 -19.11 7.32
C ASP A 247 9.86 -20.08 7.68
N GLY A 248 8.78 -20.03 6.91
CA GLY A 248 7.63 -20.91 7.12
C GLY A 248 6.67 -20.49 8.24
N GLU A 249 6.85 -19.32 8.84
CA GLU A 249 5.94 -18.78 9.86
C GLU A 249 5.30 -17.47 9.41
N ALA A 250 4.04 -17.26 9.82
CA ALA A 250 3.32 -16.03 9.55
C ALA A 250 3.89 -14.89 10.41
N GLU A 251 4.37 -13.83 9.77
CA GLU A 251 4.89 -12.63 10.42
C GLU A 251 3.80 -11.58 10.56
N SER A 252 3.03 -11.36 9.49
CA SER A 252 1.95 -10.36 9.41
C SER A 252 0.76 -10.90 8.63
N TRP A 253 -0.45 -10.46 8.99
CA TRP A 253 -1.70 -10.82 8.32
C TRP A 253 -2.69 -9.65 8.36
N GLY A 254 -3.57 -9.57 7.35
CA GLY A 254 -4.58 -8.50 7.27
C GLY A 254 -4.00 -7.18 6.76
N LEU A 255 -2.90 -7.24 6.02
CA LEU A 255 -2.27 -6.08 5.38
C LEU A 255 -3.11 -5.65 4.16
N ASN A 256 -2.96 -4.41 3.72
CA ASN A 256 -3.67 -3.86 2.55
C ASN A 256 -2.65 -3.39 1.49
N PRO A 257 -1.93 -4.30 0.82
CA PRO A 257 -0.91 -3.91 -0.17
C PRO A 257 -1.54 -3.04 -1.27
N GLY A 258 -0.90 -1.92 -1.58
CA GLY A 258 -1.38 -0.97 -2.57
C GLY A 258 -2.71 -0.30 -2.21
N GLY A 259 -3.09 -0.16 -0.94
CA GLY A 259 -4.31 0.58 -0.59
C GLY A 259 -4.42 0.97 0.88
N GLY A 260 -5.25 1.98 1.14
CA GLY A 260 -5.54 2.46 2.49
C GLY A 260 -4.46 3.34 3.10
N HIS A 261 -4.79 3.93 4.23
CA HIS A 261 -3.84 4.65 5.06
C HIS A 261 -3.07 3.68 5.95
N PRO A 262 -1.75 3.87 6.10
CA PRO A 262 -1.01 3.09 7.07
C PRO A 262 -1.47 3.42 8.49
N PHE A 263 -1.55 2.40 9.35
CA PHE A 263 -1.75 2.56 10.78
C PHE A 263 -0.40 2.72 11.53
N PRO A 264 -0.38 3.44 12.67
CA PRO A 264 0.87 3.75 13.37
C PRO A 264 1.59 2.53 13.96
N ASP A 265 0.89 1.40 14.09
CA ASP A 265 1.43 0.14 14.59
C ASP A 265 1.96 -0.78 13.48
N GLU A 266 1.71 -0.47 12.20
CA GLU A 266 2.24 -1.23 11.06
C GLU A 266 3.78 -1.27 11.06
N PRO A 267 4.39 -2.32 10.46
CA PRO A 267 5.85 -2.37 10.29
C PRO A 267 6.38 -1.20 9.45
N SER A 268 7.56 -0.67 9.81
CA SER A 268 8.21 0.43 9.08
C SER A 268 8.35 0.15 7.58
N LEU A 269 8.67 -1.10 7.23
CA LEU A 269 8.87 -1.53 5.85
C LEU A 269 7.57 -1.55 5.05
N GLU A 270 6.43 -1.87 5.67
CA GLU A 270 5.10 -1.80 5.02
C GLU A 270 4.74 -0.36 4.67
N ILE A 271 4.94 0.56 5.62
CA ILE A 271 4.68 1.99 5.44
C ILE A 271 5.50 2.55 4.28
N LEU A 272 6.80 2.23 4.24
CA LEU A 272 7.69 2.63 3.15
C LEU A 272 7.25 2.02 1.80
N THR A 273 6.92 0.74 1.79
CA THR A 273 6.52 0.03 0.58
C THR A 273 5.23 0.61 0.01
N GLY A 274 4.23 0.89 0.87
CA GLY A 274 2.98 1.54 0.51
C GLY A 274 3.22 2.94 -0.08
N TYR A 275 4.07 3.74 0.57
CA TYR A 275 4.44 5.08 0.10
C TYR A 275 5.07 5.08 -1.30
N LEU A 276 5.98 4.14 -1.58
CA LEU A 276 6.71 4.10 -2.85
C LEU A 276 5.93 3.47 -3.99
N THR A 277 5.00 2.56 -3.67
CA THR A 277 4.25 1.84 -4.70
C THR A 277 2.92 2.50 -5.04
N ARG A 278 2.26 3.18 -4.09
CA ARG A 278 0.96 3.91 -4.20
C ARG A 278 -0.04 3.28 -5.16
N ASP A 279 -1.07 2.63 -4.63
CA ASP A 279 -2.14 1.95 -5.38
C ASP A 279 -1.68 0.71 -6.19
N GLY A 280 -0.37 0.44 -6.28
CA GLY A 280 0.19 -0.71 -6.99
C GLY A 280 0.40 -1.94 -6.09
N ALA A 281 -0.64 -2.75 -5.87
CA ALA A 281 -0.57 -3.91 -4.96
C ALA A 281 0.43 -4.99 -5.38
N VAL A 282 0.53 -5.32 -6.68
CA VAL A 282 1.52 -6.30 -7.18
C VAL A 282 2.93 -5.73 -7.02
N ALA A 283 3.12 -4.45 -7.34
CA ALA A 283 4.38 -3.76 -7.14
C ALA A 283 4.80 -3.74 -5.67
N HIS A 284 3.85 -3.55 -4.74
CA HIS A 284 4.05 -3.65 -3.30
C HIS A 284 4.60 -5.02 -2.92
N CYS A 285 3.93 -6.10 -3.32
CA CYS A 285 4.34 -7.47 -3.00
C CYS A 285 5.75 -7.80 -3.55
N CYS A 286 6.03 -7.40 -4.80
CA CYS A 286 7.34 -7.60 -5.41
C CYS A 286 8.43 -6.79 -4.71
N ALA A 287 8.18 -5.50 -4.44
CA ALA A 287 9.16 -4.62 -3.81
C ALA A 287 9.50 -5.06 -2.39
N PHE A 288 8.49 -5.45 -1.61
CA PHE A 288 8.69 -5.90 -0.23
C PHE A 288 9.68 -7.06 -0.10
N VAL A 289 9.60 -8.04 -1.02
CA VAL A 289 10.48 -9.22 -0.99
C VAL A 289 11.69 -9.11 -1.95
N GLY A 290 11.84 -7.99 -2.66
CA GLY A 290 12.99 -7.73 -3.53
C GLY A 290 12.96 -8.44 -4.89
N LEU A 291 11.78 -8.64 -5.49
CA LEU A 291 11.66 -9.16 -6.86
C LEU A 291 11.75 -8.03 -7.88
N HIS A 292 12.49 -8.25 -8.97
CA HIS A 292 12.69 -7.28 -10.05
C HIS A 292 12.04 -7.75 -11.36
N PRO A 293 10.70 -7.75 -11.46
CA PRO A 293 10.01 -8.12 -12.68
C PRO A 293 10.38 -7.16 -13.83
N SER A 294 10.54 -7.70 -15.03
CA SER A 294 10.84 -6.95 -16.27
C SER A 294 9.61 -6.60 -17.08
N ASP A 295 8.50 -7.30 -16.85
CA ASP A 295 7.26 -7.24 -17.63
C ASP A 295 6.09 -7.80 -16.79
N THR A 296 4.88 -7.73 -17.34
CA THR A 296 3.65 -8.15 -16.66
C THR A 296 3.37 -9.66 -16.74
N ARG A 297 4.23 -10.44 -17.41
CA ARG A 297 4.04 -11.89 -17.61
C ARG A 297 3.74 -12.66 -16.31
N PRO A 298 4.35 -12.34 -15.15
CA PRO A 298 4.06 -13.06 -13.91
C PRO A 298 2.59 -13.03 -13.48
N VAL A 299 1.80 -12.06 -13.96
CA VAL A 299 0.38 -11.87 -13.57
C VAL A 299 -0.58 -11.85 -14.76
N GLU A 300 -0.17 -11.39 -15.94
CA GLU A 300 -1.00 -11.30 -17.15
C GLU A 300 -0.67 -12.34 -18.23
N GLY A 301 0.58 -12.81 -18.26
CA GLY A 301 1.08 -13.66 -19.34
C GLY A 301 0.92 -15.15 -19.02
N PRO A 302 1.21 -16.03 -19.99
CA PRO A 302 1.42 -17.43 -19.63
C PRO A 302 2.64 -17.51 -18.68
N PRO A 303 2.51 -18.21 -17.55
CA PRO A 303 3.62 -18.46 -16.65
C PRO A 303 4.66 -19.37 -17.30
N ASP A 304 5.85 -19.49 -16.69
CA ASP A 304 6.84 -20.49 -17.10
C ASP A 304 6.29 -21.91 -16.99
N LEU A 305 5.48 -22.15 -15.96
CA LEU A 305 4.81 -23.42 -15.74
C LEU A 305 3.44 -23.23 -15.08
N TRP A 306 2.43 -23.90 -15.64
CA TRP A 306 1.19 -24.18 -14.92
C TRP A 306 1.34 -25.46 -14.12
N ILE A 307 0.91 -25.43 -12.86
CA ILE A 307 0.88 -26.62 -12.01
C ILE A 307 -0.50 -26.83 -11.40
N ARG A 308 -0.85 -28.10 -11.21
CA ARG A 308 -1.95 -28.51 -10.34
C ARG A 308 -1.39 -28.82 -8.96
N LEU A 309 -1.88 -28.10 -7.97
CA LEU A 309 -1.62 -28.31 -6.55
C LEU A 309 -2.19 -29.66 -6.10
N PRO A 310 -1.58 -30.33 -5.13
CA PRO A 310 -2.14 -31.54 -4.56
C PRO A 310 -3.47 -31.24 -3.88
N ALA A 311 -4.46 -32.13 -4.04
CA ALA A 311 -5.72 -32.07 -3.30
C ALA A 311 -5.45 -31.97 -1.78
N GLU A 312 -6.23 -31.14 -1.10
CA GLU A 312 -6.17 -31.01 0.36
C GLU A 312 -6.41 -32.39 1.00
N ARG A 313 -5.55 -32.77 1.96
CA ARG A 313 -5.72 -33.98 2.77
C ARG A 313 -6.19 -33.63 4.17
#